data_AF-A0A2W4TER5-F1
#
_entry.id   AF-A0A2W4TER5-F1
#
_cell.length_a   1.000
_cell.length_b   1.000
_cell.length_c   1.000
_cell.angle_alpha   90.00
_cell.angle_beta   90.00
_cell.angle_gamma   90.00
#
_symmetry.space_group_name_H-M   'P 1'
#
loop_
_entity.id
_entity.type
_entity.pdbx_description
1 polymer ?
#
loop_
_entity_poly.entity_id
_entity_poly.type
_entity_poly.pdbx_seq_one_letter_code
_entity_poly.pdbx_strand_id
1 'polypeptide(L)'
;MAAAPPIDYEQAGELKFGQVGIANLRVRTLDPARLAAEMADRVQRGPKLFARAAVVIDFGGLSRCPDTADAKALVEALRGAGVIPVALAYGTSAIETLSQ
;
A
#
# COMPACT_ATOMS: atom_id res chain seq x y z
N MET A 1 -9.86 -26.27 -43.52
CA MET A 1 -9.32 -24.97 -43.06
C MET A 1 -10.29 -24.42 -42.03
N ALA A 2 -9.89 -24.35 -40.75
CA ALA A 2 -10.69 -23.69 -39.73
C ALA A 2 -10.57 -22.17 -39.92
N ALA A 3 -11.71 -21.47 -39.90
CA ALA A 3 -11.75 -20.02 -39.99
C ALA A 3 -11.07 -19.40 -38.75
N ALA A 4 -10.25 -18.37 -38.95
CA ALA A 4 -9.66 -17.61 -37.86
C ALA A 4 -10.77 -16.91 -37.05
N PRO A 5 -10.65 -16.83 -35.71
CA PRO A 5 -11.63 -16.14 -34.89
C PRO A 5 -11.71 -14.65 -35.29
N PRO A 6 -12.90 -14.05 -35.28
CA PRO A 6 -13.07 -12.63 -35.56
C PRO A 6 -12.24 -11.82 -34.56
N ILE A 7 -11.50 -10.83 -35.06
CA ILE A 7 -10.76 -9.88 -34.21
C ILE A 7 -11.80 -9.02 -33.50
N ASP A 8 -11.85 -9.16 -32.18
CA ASP A 8 -12.67 -8.34 -31.31
C ASP A 8 -11.97 -7.02 -31.04
N TYR A 9 -12.57 -5.93 -31.51
CA TYR A 9 -12.06 -4.57 -31.37
C TYR A 9 -12.70 -3.84 -30.17
N GLU A 10 -13.53 -4.52 -29.38
CA GLU A 10 -14.13 -3.93 -28.19
C GLU A 10 -13.06 -3.63 -27.13
N GLN A 11 -13.06 -2.40 -26.63
CA GLN A 11 -12.09 -1.97 -25.64
C GLN A 11 -12.39 -2.67 -24.30
N ALA A 12 -11.44 -3.48 -23.81
CA ALA A 12 -11.60 -4.26 -22.58
C ALA A 12 -11.73 -3.43 -21.29
N GLY A 13 -11.42 -2.13 -21.33
CA GLY A 13 -11.54 -1.25 -20.17
C GLY A 13 -11.09 0.17 -20.43
N GLU A 14 -11.45 1.08 -19.53
CA GLU A 14 -11.15 2.50 -19.61
C GLU A 14 -10.11 2.90 -18.56
N LEU A 15 -9.16 3.76 -18.93
CA LEU A 15 -8.20 4.36 -18.01
C LEU A 15 -8.51 5.85 -17.84
N LYS A 16 -8.74 6.28 -16.60
CA LYS A 16 -8.98 7.67 -16.24
C LYS A 16 -7.98 8.13 -15.18
N PHE A 17 -7.49 9.35 -15.32
CA PHE A 17 -6.68 10.01 -14.30
C PHE A 17 -7.55 10.94 -13.47
N GLY A 18 -7.24 11.05 -12.18
CA GLY A 18 -7.96 11.93 -11.26
C GLY A 18 -7.23 12.07 -9.95
N GLN A 19 -7.57 13.12 -9.19
CA GLN A 19 -7.06 13.29 -7.84
C GLN A 19 -7.72 12.25 -6.92
N VAL A 20 -6.91 11.38 -6.33
CA VAL A 20 -7.34 10.38 -5.36
C VAL A 20 -6.76 10.71 -3.99
N GLY A 21 -7.62 10.71 -2.96
CA GLY A 21 -7.16 10.82 -1.57
C GLY A 21 -6.59 9.49 -1.12
N ILE A 22 -5.30 9.45 -0.82
CA ILE A 22 -4.62 8.26 -0.28
C ILE A 22 -3.95 8.64 1.04
N ALA A 23 -4.10 7.78 2.05
CA ALA A 23 -3.45 7.99 3.33
C ALA A 23 -1.95 7.71 3.22
N ASN A 24 -1.11 8.59 3.76
CA ASN A 24 0.32 8.37 3.84
C ASN A 24 0.72 8.10 5.30
N LEU A 25 1.28 6.92 5.57
CA LEU A 25 1.79 6.52 6.88
C LEU A 25 3.31 6.68 6.90
N ARG A 26 3.79 7.78 7.50
CA ARG A 26 5.22 7.97 7.70
C ARG A 26 5.71 7.26 8.95
N VAL A 27 6.59 6.27 8.74
CA VAL A 27 7.19 5.46 9.80
C VAL A 27 8.38 6.19 10.41
N ARG A 28 8.30 6.50 11.70
CA ARG A 28 9.39 7.13 12.47
C ARG A 28 10.20 6.14 13.29
N THR A 29 9.57 5.02 13.66
CA THR A 29 10.19 3.90 14.37
C THR A 29 9.58 2.64 13.82
N LEU A 30 10.43 1.69 13.43
CA LEU A 30 9.99 0.43 12.86
C LEU A 30 9.60 -0.53 13.99
N ASP A 31 8.30 -0.52 14.30
CA ASP A 31 7.67 -1.43 15.27
C ASP A 31 6.31 -1.86 14.70
N PRO A 32 6.27 -2.98 13.96
CA PRO A 32 5.04 -3.44 13.31
C PRO A 32 3.87 -3.66 14.27
N ALA A 33 4.14 -4.17 15.48
CA ALA A 33 3.10 -4.46 16.47
C ALA A 33 2.48 -3.16 17.01
N ARG A 34 3.31 -2.19 17.37
CA ARG A 34 2.83 -0.88 17.82
C ARG A 34 2.09 -0.14 16.72
N LEU A 35 2.62 -0.13 15.50
CA LEU A 35 1.99 0.52 14.36
C LEU A 35 0.62 -0.09 14.04
N ALA A 36 0.48 -1.42 14.12
CA ALA A 36 -0.79 -2.09 13.93
C ALA A 36 -1.81 -1.76 15.03
N ALA A 37 -1.40 -1.76 16.30
CA ALA A 37 -2.28 -1.39 17.41
C ALA A 37 -2.78 0.06 17.28
N GLU A 38 -1.87 0.98 16.97
CA GLU A 38 -2.17 2.39 16.72
C GLU A 38 -3.10 2.58 15.50
N MET A 39 -2.96 1.76 14.46
CA MET A 39 -3.82 1.80 13.29
C MET A 39 -5.21 1.21 13.59
N ALA A 40 -5.28 0.09 14.32
CA ALA A 40 -6.54 -0.54 14.71
C ALA A 40 -7.40 0.41 15.55
N ASP A 41 -6.78 1.16 16.48
CA ASP A 41 -7.48 2.20 17.26
C ASP A 41 -8.03 3.33 16.36
N ARG A 42 -7.26 3.76 15.34
CA ARG A 42 -7.75 4.74 14.34
C ARG A 42 -8.93 4.19 13.54
N VAL A 43 -8.85 2.94 13.08
CA VAL A 43 -9.94 2.27 12.35
C VAL A 43 -11.18 2.14 13.23
N GLN A 44 -11.03 1.78 14.51
CA GLN A 44 -12.13 1.68 15.46
C GLN A 44 -12.79 3.03 15.73
N ARG A 45 -12.01 4.10 15.93
CA ARG A 45 -12.54 5.45 16.22
C ARG A 45 -13.16 6.12 14.99
N GLY A 46 -12.64 5.84 13.80
CA GLY A 46 -13.04 6.51 12.56
C GLY A 46 -13.21 5.54 11.39
N PRO A 47 -14.11 4.54 11.45
CA PRO A 47 -14.20 3.50 10.43
C PRO A 47 -14.55 4.05 9.04
N LYS A 48 -15.36 5.13 8.96
CA LYS A 48 -15.70 5.78 7.67
C LYS A 48 -14.50 6.37 6.95
N LEU A 49 -13.45 6.74 7.70
CA LEU A 49 -12.23 7.35 7.16
C LEU A 49 -11.13 6.31 6.93
N PHE A 50 -11.01 5.32 7.82
CA PHE A 50 -9.85 4.45 7.88
C PHE A 50 -10.11 2.98 7.54
N ALA A 51 -11.35 2.48 7.66
CA ALA A 51 -11.62 1.09 7.34
C ALA A 51 -11.36 0.85 5.85
N ARG A 52 -10.48 -0.10 5.54
CA ARG A 52 -10.01 -0.43 4.20
C ARG A 52 -9.37 0.74 3.45
N ALA A 53 -8.91 1.78 4.16
CA ALA A 53 -8.24 2.90 3.52
C ALA A 53 -6.97 2.42 2.80
N ALA A 54 -6.76 2.91 1.58
CA ALA A 54 -5.51 2.73 0.87
C ALA A 54 -4.41 3.53 1.57
N VAL A 55 -3.30 2.87 1.90
CA VAL A 55 -2.19 3.44 2.65
C VAL A 55 -0.88 3.28 1.86
N VAL A 56 -0.19 4.39 1.65
CA VAL A 56 1.23 4.39 1.26
C VAL A 56 2.07 4.35 2.55
N ILE A 57 3.05 3.45 2.61
CA ILE A 57 4.00 3.37 3.72
C ILE A 57 5.25 4.19 3.34
N ASP A 58 5.55 5.22 4.13
CA ASP A 58 6.71 6.09 3.93
C ASP A 58 7.81 5.79 4.97
N PHE A 59 8.91 5.19 4.52
CA PHE A 59 10.09 4.89 5.34
C PHE A 59 11.10 6.04 5.43
N GLY A 60 10.86 7.19 4.80
CA GLY A 60 11.74 8.36 4.83
C GLY A 60 11.86 9.02 6.22
N GLY A 61 11.12 8.55 7.23
CA GLY A 61 11.32 8.91 8.63
C GLY A 61 12.35 8.04 9.36
N LEU A 62 12.85 6.96 8.75
CA LEU A 62 13.84 6.06 9.33
C LEU A 62 15.26 6.47 8.91
N SER A 63 16.23 6.18 9.77
CA SER A 63 17.66 6.40 9.47
C SER A 63 18.22 5.38 8.47
N ARG A 64 17.59 4.21 8.35
CA ARG A 64 17.97 3.13 7.44
C ARG A 64 16.72 2.55 6.77
N CYS A 65 16.89 2.09 5.53
CA CYS A 65 15.89 1.30 4.85
C CYS A 65 15.67 -0.02 5.62
N PRO A 66 14.41 -0.42 5.90
CA PRO A 66 14.11 -1.77 6.37
C PRO A 66 14.51 -2.83 5.35
N ASP A 67 14.70 -4.06 5.81
CA ASP A 67 14.80 -5.19 4.90
C ASP A 67 13.41 -5.71 4.46
N THR A 68 13.40 -6.67 3.54
CA THR A 68 12.17 -7.25 3.00
C THR A 68 11.33 -7.97 4.05
N ALA A 69 11.95 -8.61 5.04
CA ALA A 69 11.21 -9.35 6.07
C ALA A 69 10.48 -8.38 6.99
N ASP A 70 11.17 -7.33 7.44
CA ASP A 70 10.61 -6.24 8.24
C ASP A 70 9.47 -5.52 7.51
N ALA A 71 9.68 -5.18 6.23
CA ALA A 71 8.66 -4.51 5.43
C ALA A 71 7.40 -5.37 5.25
N LYS A 72 7.57 -6.68 4.98
CA LYS A 72 6.45 -7.64 4.89
C LYS A 72 5.72 -7.77 6.22
N ALA A 73 6.45 -7.86 7.34
CA ALA A 73 5.87 -7.93 8.66
C ALA A 73 4.99 -6.70 8.95
N LEU A 74 5.46 -5.50 8.59
CA LEU A 74 4.67 -4.28 8.72
C LEU A 74 3.42 -4.29 7.82
N VAL A 75 3.55 -4.70 6.56
CA VAL A 75 2.41 -4.80 5.63
C VAL A 75 1.34 -5.73 6.18
N GLU A 76 1.71 -6.92 6.63
CA GLU A 76 0.77 -7.90 7.20
C GLU A 76 0.13 -7.39 8.49
N ALA A 77 0.91 -6.75 9.37
CA ALA A 77 0.39 -6.17 10.60
C ALA A 77 -0.64 -5.06 10.32
N LEU A 78 -0.39 -4.20 9.32
CA LEU A 78 -1.33 -3.15 8.90
C LEU A 78 -2.58 -3.70 8.22
N ARG A 79 -2.47 -4.78 7.42
CA ARG A 79 -3.64 -5.49 6.87
C ARG A 79 -4.52 -6.02 8.00
N GLY A 80 -3.91 -6.64 9.01
CA GLY A 80 -4.60 -7.12 10.21
C GLY A 80 -5.28 -6.00 11.01
N ALA A 81 -4.74 -4.78 10.97
CA ALA A 81 -5.31 -3.60 11.61
C ALA A 81 -6.50 -2.96 10.82
N GLY A 82 -6.80 -3.47 9.62
CA GLY A 82 -7.99 -3.07 8.85
C GLY A 82 -7.75 -2.02 7.76
N VAL A 83 -6.50 -1.69 7.44
CA VAL A 83 -6.15 -0.83 6.28
C VAL A 83 -5.58 -1.66 5.13
N ILE A 84 -5.40 -1.04 3.96
CA ILE A 84 -4.85 -1.69 2.76
C ILE A 84 -3.56 -0.98 2.37
N PRO A 85 -2.38 -1.52 2.74
CA PRO A 85 -1.12 -1.06 2.19
C PRO A 85 -1.09 -1.28 0.67
N VAL A 86 -0.85 -0.21 -0.10
CA VAL A 86 -0.88 -0.25 -1.58
C VAL A 86 0.46 0.09 -2.22
N ALA A 87 1.35 0.78 -1.51
CA ALA A 87 2.66 1.17 -2.04
C ALA A 87 3.65 1.49 -0.92
N LEU A 88 4.94 1.50 -1.28
CA LEU A 88 5.99 2.16 -0.52
C LEU A 88 6.27 3.53 -1.15
N ALA A 89 6.43 4.56 -0.33
CA ALA A 89 6.81 5.89 -0.81
C ALA A 89 8.25 5.85 -1.33
N TYR A 90 8.43 6.20 -2.60
CA TYR A 90 9.76 6.29 -3.20
C TYR A 90 10.57 7.43 -2.59
N GLY A 91 11.88 7.25 -2.49
CA GLY A 91 12.79 8.29 -2.01
C GLY A 91 14.27 7.92 -2.10
N THR A 92 14.59 6.64 -2.23
CA THR A 92 15.95 6.12 -2.46
C THR A 92 15.90 4.86 -3.32
N SER A 93 17.02 4.50 -3.97
CA SER A 93 17.16 3.25 -4.72
C SER A 93 16.99 1.99 -3.86
N ALA A 94 17.31 2.08 -2.56
CA ALA A 94 17.08 0.99 -1.61
C ALA A 94 15.58 0.72 -1.43
N ILE A 95 14.77 1.78 -1.34
CA ILE A 95 13.30 1.65 -1.22
C ILE A 95 12.69 1.19 -2.55
N GLU A 96 13.22 1.65 -3.68
CA GLU A 96 12.83 1.14 -5.00
C GLU A 96 13.02 -0.36 -5.09
N THR A 97 14.20 -0.85 -4.72
CA THR A 97 14.53 -2.29 -4.70
C THR A 97 13.61 -3.06 -3.76
N LEU A 98 13.29 -2.49 -2.61
CA LEU A 98 12.36 -3.08 -1.64
C LEU A 98 10.91 -3.17 -2.16
N SER A 99 10.52 -2.32 -3.11
CA SER A 99 9.16 -2.22 -3.65
C SER A 99 8.87 -3.14 -4.84
N GLN A 100 9.90 -3.81 -5.39
CA GLN A 100 9.79 -4.82 -6.44
C GLN A 100 9.36 -6.18 -5.85
#